data_AF-A0A354R6X6-F1
#
_entry.id   AF-A0A354R6X6-F1
#
_cell.length_a   1.000
_cell.length_b   1.000
_cell.length_c   1.000
_cell.angle_alpha   90.00
_cell.angle_beta   90.00
_cell.angle_gamma   90.00
#
_symmetry.space_group_name_H-M   'P 1'
#
loop_
_entity.id
_entity.type
_entity.pdbx_description
1 polymer ?
#
loop_
_entity_poly.entity_id
_entity_poly.type
_entity_poly.pdbx_seq_one_letter_code
_entity_poly.pdbx_strand_id
1 'polypeptide(L)'
;MEKGLVAALPGSRMGEIERHLPLMLAALRDVKGARRIVIPAANARAEAAIRRIVAADPAGGASVTVQRGGARDVLRQAECAVVASGTATLEAALARCPTVLVYKVEPL
;
A
#
# COMPACT_ATOMS: atom_id res chain seq x y z
N MET A 1 -6.21 -3.08 -15.95
CA MET A 1 -6.28 -2.02 -14.93
C MET A 1 -7.72 -1.83 -14.52
N GLU A 2 -7.99 -1.77 -13.22
CA GLU A 2 -9.30 -1.54 -12.60
C GLU A 2 -9.39 -0.07 -12.15
N LYS A 3 -10.47 0.62 -12.53
CA LYS A 3 -10.64 2.05 -12.23
C LYS A 3 -10.92 2.27 -10.74
N GLY A 4 -10.13 3.12 -10.11
CA GLY A 4 -10.20 3.47 -8.69
C GLY A 4 -9.51 2.46 -7.76
N LEU A 5 -8.78 1.47 -8.32
CA LEU A 5 -7.94 0.55 -7.55
C LEU A 5 -6.55 1.15 -7.32
N VAL A 6 -6.19 1.31 -6.04
CA VAL A 6 -4.86 1.76 -5.61
C VAL A 6 -4.14 0.63 -4.89
N ALA A 7 -2.92 0.31 -5.34
CA ALA A 7 -2.03 -0.61 -4.62
C ALA A 7 -1.25 0.16 -3.55
N ALA A 8 -1.28 -0.31 -2.30
CA ALA A 8 -0.48 0.28 -1.23
C ALA A 8 0.53 -0.75 -0.70
N LEU A 9 1.82 -0.50 -0.93
CA LEU A 9 2.92 -1.40 -0.55
C LEU A 9 3.81 -0.69 0.49
N PRO A 10 3.49 -0.75 1.79
CA PRO A 10 4.14 0.05 2.84
C PRO A 10 5.57 -0.39 3.19
N GLY A 11 6.03 -1.51 2.63
CA GLY A 11 7.32 -2.12 2.92
C GLY A 11 7.17 -3.59 3.29
N SER A 12 8.29 -4.29 3.39
CA SER A 12 8.33 -5.71 3.72
C SER A 12 8.72 -5.96 5.16
N ARG A 13 9.44 -5.01 5.77
CA ARG A 13 9.91 -5.08 7.15
C ARG A 13 8.88 -4.47 8.08
N MET A 14 8.78 -5.00 9.29
CA MET A 14 7.82 -4.53 10.29
C MET A 14 7.93 -3.04 10.59
N GLY A 15 9.16 -2.52 10.77
CA GLY A 15 9.38 -1.10 11.03
C GLY A 15 8.96 -0.20 9.87
N GLU A 16 9.06 -0.67 8.62
CA GLU A 16 8.56 0.06 7.44
C GLU A 16 7.03 0.10 7.44
N ILE A 17 6.40 -1.06 7.69
CA ILE A 17 4.94 -1.17 7.73
C ILE A 17 4.36 -0.22 8.78
N GLU A 18 4.87 -0.26 10.01
CA GLU A 18 4.38 0.56 11.11
C GLU A 18 4.59 2.06 10.89
N ARG A 19 5.62 2.42 10.13
CA ARG A 19 5.99 3.82 9.87
C ARG A 19 5.27 4.40 8.66
N HIS A 20 5.19 3.65 7.58
CA HIS A 20 4.69 4.13 6.29
C HIS A 20 3.19 3.94 6.13
N LEU A 21 2.63 2.80 6.56
CA LEU A 21 1.23 2.48 6.30
C LEU A 21 0.26 3.51 6.87
N PRO A 22 0.40 3.99 8.13
CA PRO A 22 -0.50 5.02 8.65
C PRO A 22 -0.50 6.31 7.81
N LEU A 23 0.67 6.72 7.30
CA LEU A 23 0.80 7.90 6.44
C LEU A 23 0.19 7.67 5.05
N MET A 24 0.40 6.48 4.48
CA MET A 24 -0.22 6.11 3.20
C MET A 24 -1.74 6.11 3.30
N LEU A 25 -2.30 5.48 4.34
CA LEU A 25 -3.75 5.48 4.59
C LEU A 25 -4.28 6.90 4.77
N ALA A 26 -3.61 7.71 5.61
CA ALA A 26 -3.99 9.09 5.85
C ALA A 26 -4.07 9.90 4.56
N ALA A 27 -3.08 9.78 3.67
CA ALA A 27 -3.04 10.46 2.38
C ALA A 27 -4.08 9.94 1.38
N LEU A 28 -4.32 8.62 1.36
CA LEU A 28 -5.26 7.99 0.42
C LEU A 28 -6.73 8.34 0.73
N ARG A 29 -7.07 8.75 1.95
CA ARG A 29 -8.43 9.21 2.31
C ARG A 29 -8.90 10.39 1.46
N ASP A 30 -7.98 11.29 1.11
CA ASP A 30 -8.30 12.54 0.42
C ASP A 30 -8.24 12.40 -1.11
N VAL A 31 -7.83 11.24 -1.62
CA VAL A 31 -7.70 10.98 -3.06
C VAL A 31 -9.08 10.78 -3.67
N LYS A 32 -9.60 11.84 -4.31
CA LYS A 32 -10.83 11.78 -5.09
C LYS A 32 -10.70 10.73 -6.20
N GLY A 33 -11.51 9.68 -6.12
CA GLY A 33 -11.52 8.59 -7.11
C GLY A 33 -10.87 7.29 -6.63
N ALA A 34 -10.15 7.28 -5.51
CA ALA A 34 -9.76 6.04 -4.85
C ALA A 34 -11.01 5.34 -4.29
N ARG A 35 -11.37 4.18 -4.84
CA ARG A 35 -12.54 3.39 -4.44
C ARG A 35 -12.15 2.15 -3.64
N ARG A 36 -10.99 1.57 -4.00
CA ARG A 36 -10.47 0.36 -3.40
C ARG A 36 -8.96 0.47 -3.23
N ILE A 37 -8.50 0.15 -2.02
CA ILE A 37 -7.08 0.08 -1.68
C ILE A 37 -6.76 -1.38 -1.40
N VAL A 38 -5.75 -1.93 -2.05
CA VAL A 38 -5.27 -3.29 -1.78
C VAL A 38 -3.86 -3.25 -1.23
N ILE A 39 -3.67 -3.86 -0.07
CA ILE A 39 -2.39 -3.95 0.63
C ILE A 39 -1.93 -5.41 0.63
N PRO A 40 -0.99 -5.79 -0.26
CA PRO A 40 -0.40 -7.12 -0.25
C PRO A 40 0.64 -7.24 0.88
N ALA A 41 0.48 -8.25 1.73
CA ALA A 41 1.39 -8.57 2.81
C ALA A 41 2.39 -9.65 2.39
N ALA A 42 3.68 -9.45 2.67
CA ALA A 42 4.74 -10.40 2.29
C ALA A 42 4.67 -11.73 3.06
N ASN A 43 4.13 -11.73 4.28
CA ASN A 43 4.00 -12.92 5.13
C ASN A 43 2.88 -12.72 6.17
N ALA A 44 2.61 -13.76 6.97
CA ALA A 44 1.55 -13.75 7.98
C ALA A 44 1.73 -12.68 9.06
N ARG A 45 2.99 -12.43 9.48
CA ARG A 45 3.30 -11.42 10.51
C ARG A 45 3.04 -10.00 10.00
N ALA A 46 3.48 -9.71 8.78
CA ALA A 46 3.19 -8.46 8.09
C ALA A 46 1.67 -8.28 7.92
N GLU A 47 0.96 -9.32 7.50
CA GLU A 47 -0.49 -9.29 7.30
C GLU A 47 -1.22 -8.91 8.60
N ALA A 48 -0.87 -9.54 9.72
CA ALA A 48 -1.46 -9.25 11.02
C ALA A 48 -1.24 -7.78 11.43
N ALA A 49 -0.03 -7.26 11.23
CA ALA A 49 0.27 -5.86 11.54
C ALA A 49 -0.46 -4.88 10.63
N ILE A 50 -0.53 -5.16 9.33
CA ILE A 50 -1.29 -4.36 8.37
C ILE A 50 -2.77 -4.33 8.78
N ARG A 51 -3.37 -5.49 9.07
CA ARG A 51 -4.77 -5.55 9.53
C ARG A 51 -5.01 -4.75 10.81
N ARG A 52 -4.09 -4.84 11.78
CA ARG A 52 -4.15 -4.05 13.01
C ARG A 52 -4.12 -2.54 12.74
N ILE A 53 -3.22 -2.09 11.85
CA ILE A 53 -3.10 -0.67 11.49
C ILE A 53 -4.35 -0.19 10.74
N VAL A 54 -4.84 -0.97 9.77
CA VAL A 54 -6.06 -0.65 9.01
C VAL A 54 -7.29 -0.59 9.92
N ALA A 55 -7.41 -1.49 10.90
CA ALA A 55 -8.52 -1.49 11.85
C ALA A 55 -8.50 -0.28 12.81
N ALA A 56 -7.31 0.30 13.05
CA ALA A 56 -7.14 1.50 13.87
C ALA A 56 -7.25 2.82 13.06
N ASP A 57 -7.31 2.73 11.73
CA ASP A 57 -7.44 3.89 10.86
C ASP A 57 -8.92 4.32 10.76
N PRO A 58 -9.24 5.61 10.94
CA PRO A 58 -10.61 6.11 10.78
C PRO A 58 -11.14 5.82 9.38
N ALA A 59 -12.38 5.33 9.29
CA ALA A 59 -12.99 4.97 8.02
C ALA A 59 -12.95 6.15 7.01
N GLY A 60 -12.24 5.95 5.90
CA GLY A 60 -12.32 6.80 4.71
C GLY A 60 -13.39 6.29 3.73
N GLY A 61 -13.60 7.02 2.62
CA GLY A 61 -14.56 6.63 1.58
C GLY A 61 -14.13 5.42 0.72
N ALA A 62 -12.86 5.01 0.79
CA ALA A 62 -12.33 3.88 0.04
C ALA A 62 -12.32 2.59 0.88
N SER A 63 -12.73 1.47 0.29
CA SER A 63 -12.61 0.16 0.92
C SER A 63 -11.15 -0.32 0.96
N VAL A 64 -10.68 -0.83 2.09
CA VAL A 64 -9.32 -1.36 2.24
C VAL A 64 -9.37 -2.89 2.30
N THR A 65 -8.64 -3.55 1.41
CA THR A 65 -8.48 -5.01 1.39
C THR A 65 -7.03 -5.37 1.75
N VAL A 66 -6.86 -6.26 2.71
CA VAL A 66 -5.54 -6.84 3.05
C VAL A 66 -5.52 -8.29 2.58
N GLN A 67 -4.50 -8.64 1.81
CA GLN A 67 -4.29 -10.00 1.31
C GLN A 67 -2.83 -10.44 1.48
N ARG A 68 -2.59 -11.73 1.61
CA ARG A 68 -1.23 -12.29 1.66
C ARG A 68 -0.71 -12.56 0.26
N GLY A 69 0.47 -12.07 -0.08
CA GLY A 69 1.08 -12.23 -1.39
C GLY A 69 0.33 -11.50 -2.51
N GLY A 70 0.59 -11.92 -3.76
CA GLY A 70 -0.08 -11.36 -4.95
C GLY A 70 0.31 -9.92 -5.30
N ALA A 71 1.40 -9.39 -4.74
CA ALA A 71 1.80 -7.99 -4.95
C ALA A 71 1.93 -7.63 -6.44
N ARG A 72 2.54 -8.51 -7.24
CA ARG A 72 2.69 -8.33 -8.69
C ARG A 72 1.35 -8.25 -9.42
N ASP A 73 0.39 -9.09 -9.05
CA ASP A 73 -0.92 -9.12 -9.69
C ASP A 73 -1.77 -7.91 -9.30
N VAL A 74 -1.66 -7.47 -8.05
CA VAL A 74 -2.25 -6.22 -7.58
C VAL A 74 -1.68 -5.04 -8.36
N LEU A 75 -0.35 -4.95 -8.51
CA LEU A 75 0.30 -3.87 -9.25
C LEU A 75 -0.11 -3.82 -10.73
N ARG A 76 -0.28 -4.98 -11.40
CA ARG A 76 -0.76 -5.04 -12.79
C ARG A 76 -2.21 -4.60 -12.97
N GLN A 77 -3.02 -4.76 -11.92
CA GLN A 77 -4.43 -4.41 -11.92
C GLN A 77 -4.68 -2.98 -11.45
N ALA A 78 -3.82 -2.43 -10.59
CA ALA A 78 -4.00 -1.11 -10.02
C ALA A 78 -3.89 0.02 -11.06
N GLU A 79 -4.71 1.06 -10.88
CA GLU A 79 -4.64 2.29 -11.65
C GLU A 79 -3.41 3.12 -11.24
N CYS A 80 -3.06 3.09 -9.96
CA CYS A 80 -1.79 3.62 -9.45
C CYS A 80 -1.34 2.87 -8.18
N ALA A 81 -0.08 3.05 -7.81
CA ALA A 81 0.50 2.46 -6.62
C ALA A 81 1.17 3.52 -5.74
N VAL A 82 1.06 3.34 -4.43
CA VAL A 82 1.88 4.02 -3.43
C VAL A 82 2.81 2.98 -2.82
N VAL A 83 4.12 3.16 -2.99
CA VAL A 83 5.11 2.14 -2.63
C VAL A 83 6.18 2.71 -1.71
N ALA A 84 6.62 1.91 -0.74
CA ALA A 84 7.90 2.13 -0.09
C ALA A 84 9.05 1.87 -1.09
N SER A 85 10.24 2.39 -0.77
CA SER A 85 11.42 2.20 -1.61
C SER A 85 11.89 0.73 -1.62
N GLY A 86 12.70 0.39 -2.62
CA GLY A 86 13.31 -0.94 -2.76
C GLY A 86 12.63 -1.80 -3.83
N THR A 87 12.56 -3.11 -3.60
CA THR A 87 12.07 -4.08 -4.61
C THR A 87 10.65 -3.76 -5.10
N ALA A 88 9.78 -3.26 -4.22
CA ALA A 88 8.42 -2.87 -4.60
C ALA A 88 8.39 -1.81 -5.71
N THR A 89 9.36 -0.90 -5.75
CA THR A 89 9.48 0.12 -6.79
C THR A 89 9.80 -0.50 -8.15
N LEU A 90 10.75 -1.44 -8.20
CA LEU A 90 11.09 -2.17 -9.43
C LEU A 90 9.90 -2.99 -9.94
N GLU A 91 9.23 -3.70 -9.04
CA GLU A 91 8.05 -4.51 -9.39
C GLU A 91 6.92 -3.64 -9.95
N ALA A 92 6.70 -2.45 -9.38
CA ALA A 92 5.70 -1.50 -9.88
C ALA A 92 6.06 -0.95 -11.28
N ALA A 93 7.35 -0.66 -11.51
CA ALA A 93 7.85 -0.25 -12.82
C ALA A 93 7.67 -1.36 -13.88
N LEU A 94 8.01 -2.60 -13.53
CA LEU A 94 7.80 -3.77 -14.41
C LEU A 94 6.31 -4.01 -14.71
N ALA A 95 5.43 -3.74 -13.74
CA ALA A 95 3.99 -3.78 -13.93
C ALA A 95 3.45 -2.61 -14.77
N ARG A 96 4.29 -1.60 -15.10
CA ARG A 96 3.90 -0.34 -15.73
C ARG A 96 2.80 0.39 -14.95
N CYS A 97 2.80 0.26 -13.63
CA CYS A 97 1.85 0.91 -12.75
C CYS A 97 2.35 2.32 -12.43
N PRO A 98 1.58 3.39 -12.70
CA PRO A 98 1.90 4.74 -12.24
C PRO A 98 2.14 4.73 -10.72
N THR A 99 3.30 5.20 -10.27
CA THR A 99 3.76 4.95 -8.91
C THR A 99 4.18 6.24 -8.20
N VAL A 100 3.73 6.40 -6.96
CA VAL A 100 4.25 7.39 -6.00
C VAL A 100 5.12 6.67 -4.98
N LEU A 101 6.39 7.06 -4.88
CA LEU A 101 7.32 6.53 -3.89
C LEU A 101 7.22 7.35 -2.60
N VAL A 102 6.99 6.68 -1.48
CA VAL A 102 6.89 7.30 -0.15
C VAL A 102 7.88 6.64 0.79
N TYR A 103 8.69 7.44 1.49
CA TYR A 103 9.62 6.93 2.49
C TYR A 103 9.75 7.91 3.66
N LYS A 104 9.68 7.40 4.90
CA LYS A 104 9.90 8.19 6.11
C LYS A 104 11.13 7.68 6.83
N VAL A 105 12.16 8.52 6.89
CA VAL A 105 13.39 8.25 7.65
C VAL A 105 13.22 8.64 9.12
N GLU A 106 14.11 8.15 9.97
CA GLU A 106 14.21 8.69 11.34
C GLU A 106 14.89 10.06 11.32
N PRO A 107 14.57 10.93 12.29
CA PRO A 107 15.36 12.13 12.54
C PRO A 107 16.83 11.75 12.77
N LEU A 108 17.73 12.63 12.34
CA LEU A 108 19.17 12.54 12.60
C LEU A 108 19.49 12.88 14.06
#